data_AF-W0QCK6-F1
#
_entry.id   AF-W0QCK6-F1
#
_cell.length_a   1.000
_cell.length_b   1.000
_cell.length_c   1.000
_cell.angle_alpha   90.00
_cell.angle_beta   90.00
_cell.angle_gamma   90.00
#
_symmetry.space_group_name_H-M   'P 1'
#
loop_
_entity.id
_entity.type
_entity.pdbx_description
1 polymer ?
#
loop_
_entity_poly.entity_id
_entity_poly.type
_entity_poly.pdbx_seq_one_letter_code
_entity_poly.pdbx_strand_id
1 'polypeptide(L)'
;MLLVNLIFIIFFIVRLYSLSISIRNEKKLIRDGAVQYGKKNSILLSILHVLFYFSAIFEANYFFYTWDSFSSLGFIIMLLAYIALFWVISQLKEIWTVKLYILPNHKINTSILFRTIKHPNYFLNILPELIGVVFLCHAWNTLIYLFPLYLLVLCIRIYQEEKVMKPLFNQLN
;
A
#
# COMPACT_ATOMS: atom_id res chain seq x y z
N MET A 1 5.36 5.41 -23.56
CA MET A 1 5.58 4.03 -24.04
C MET A 1 6.82 3.47 -23.39
N LEU A 2 7.99 3.39 -24.05
CA LEU A 2 9.14 2.66 -23.52
C LEU A 2 9.57 3.16 -22.14
N LEU A 3 9.75 4.48 -21.98
CA LEU A 3 10.16 5.08 -20.71
C LEU A 3 9.13 4.85 -19.58
N VAL A 4 7.84 5.06 -19.88
CA VAL A 4 6.73 4.82 -18.94
C VAL A 4 6.73 3.36 -18.49
N ASN A 5 6.84 2.41 -19.43
CA ASN A 5 6.86 0.98 -19.14
C ASN A 5 8.09 0.59 -18.28
N LEU A 6 9.28 1.12 -18.59
CA LEU A 6 10.49 0.86 -17.82
C LEU A 6 10.36 1.37 -16.38
N ILE A 7 9.89 2.60 -16.20
CA ILE A 7 9.70 3.20 -14.88
C ILE A 7 8.63 2.44 -14.09
N PHE A 8 7.52 2.08 -14.74
CA PHE A 8 6.49 1.24 -14.15
C PHE A 8 7.06 -0.10 -13.66
N ILE A 9 7.85 -0.79 -14.49
CA ILE A 9 8.49 -2.07 -14.14
C ILE A 9 9.43 -1.88 -12.93
N ILE A 10 10.22 -0.81 -12.89
CA ILE A 10 11.11 -0.53 -11.76
C ILE A 10 10.31 -0.42 -10.47
N PHE A 11 9.26 0.41 -10.44
CA PHE A 11 8.43 0.55 -9.25
C PHE A 11 7.67 -0.75 -8.91
N PHE A 12 7.23 -1.50 -9.92
CA PHE A 12 6.60 -2.79 -9.71
C PHE A 12 7.56 -3.80 -9.07
N ILE A 13 8.85 -3.83 -9.47
CA ILE A 13 9.88 -4.63 -8.81
C ILE A 13 10.06 -4.20 -7.35
N VAL A 14 10.10 -2.90 -7.07
CA VAL A 14 10.18 -2.38 -5.70
C VAL A 14 8.96 -2.80 -4.87
N ARG A 15 7.76 -2.79 -5.46
CA ARG A 15 6.53 -3.32 -4.83
C ARG A 15 6.67 -4.79 -4.48
N LEU A 16 7.13 -5.62 -5.41
CA LEU A 16 7.36 -7.04 -5.18
C LEU A 16 8.43 -7.29 -4.11
N TYR A 17 9.48 -6.48 -4.07
CA TYR A 17 10.48 -6.52 -3.01
C TYR A 17 9.85 -6.21 -1.64
N SER A 18 9.04 -5.15 -1.54
CA SER A 18 8.31 -4.84 -0.31
C SER A 18 7.37 -5.99 0.11
N LEU A 19 6.68 -6.61 -0.84
CA LEU A 19 5.83 -7.77 -0.57
C LEU A 19 6.65 -8.95 -0.03
N SER A 20 7.87 -9.15 -0.55
CA SER A 20 8.77 -10.20 -0.04
C SER A 20 9.16 -9.99 1.42
N ILE A 21 9.38 -8.73 1.84
CA ILE A 21 9.61 -8.36 3.25
C ILE A 21 8.38 -8.72 4.08
N SER A 22 7.18 -8.36 3.61
CA SER A 22 5.92 -8.68 4.30
C SER A 22 5.73 -10.18 4.47
N ILE A 23 6.06 -11.00 3.46
CA ILE A 23 5.91 -12.46 3.54
C ILE A 23 6.87 -13.06 4.56
N ARG A 24 8.12 -12.55 4.64
CA ARG A 24 9.10 -12.98 5.63
C ARG A 24 8.61 -12.67 7.05
N ASN A 25 8.12 -11.45 7.27
CA ASN A 25 7.56 -11.01 8.53
C ASN A 25 6.30 -11.81 8.91
N GLU A 26 5.39 -12.03 7.96
CA GLU A 26 4.18 -12.85 8.15
C GLU A 26 4.53 -14.26 8.67
N LYS A 27 5.52 -14.93 8.07
CA LYS A 27 5.97 -16.25 8.54
C LYS A 27 6.49 -16.21 9.97
N LYS A 28 7.20 -15.15 10.36
CA LYS A 28 7.69 -14.96 11.73
C LYS A 28 6.52 -14.72 12.69
N LEU A 29 5.63 -13.79 12.36
CA LEU A 29 4.46 -13.46 13.18
C LEU A 29 3.54 -14.66 13.42
N ILE A 30 3.30 -15.49 12.39
CA ILE A 30 2.50 -16.71 12.54
C ILE A 30 3.16 -17.69 13.51
N ARG A 31 4.49 -17.86 13.45
CA ARG A 31 5.24 -18.70 14.40
C ARG A 31 5.15 -18.16 15.83
N ASP A 32 5.12 -16.85 15.98
CA ASP A 32 4.99 -16.15 17.25
C ASP A 32 3.52 -16.09 17.75
N GLY A 33 2.59 -16.80 17.08
CA GLY A 33 1.19 -16.93 17.50
C GLY A 33 0.27 -15.80 17.04
N ALA A 34 0.66 -15.01 16.04
CA ALA A 34 -0.18 -13.93 15.51
C ALA A 34 -1.44 -14.48 14.82
N VAL A 35 -2.57 -13.80 15.06
CA VAL A 35 -3.86 -14.12 14.44
C VAL A 35 -4.11 -13.16 13.28
N GLN A 36 -4.54 -13.70 12.13
CA GLN A 36 -4.92 -12.90 10.98
C GLN A 36 -6.35 -12.37 11.14
N TYR A 37 -6.54 -11.07 11.00
CA TYR A 37 -7.84 -10.42 10.96
C TYR A 37 -8.19 -9.95 9.55
N GLY A 38 -9.48 -9.92 9.21
CA GLY A 38 -9.93 -9.35 7.93
C GLY A 38 -9.36 -10.04 6.68
N LYS A 39 -9.14 -11.36 6.72
CA LYS A 39 -8.54 -12.15 5.61
C LYS A 39 -9.22 -11.87 4.25
N LYS A 40 -10.55 -11.88 4.21
CA LYS A 40 -11.33 -11.58 2.99
C LYS A 40 -11.01 -10.19 2.44
N ASN A 41 -10.97 -9.19 3.31
CA ASN A 41 -10.67 -7.81 2.91
C ASN A 41 -9.21 -7.64 2.46
N SER A 42 -8.28 -8.33 3.11
CA SER A 42 -6.86 -8.33 2.69
C SER A 42 -6.67 -8.94 1.30
N ILE A 43 -7.39 -10.03 1.00
CA ILE A 43 -7.39 -10.64 -0.34
C ILE A 43 -8.00 -9.67 -1.36
N LEU A 44 -9.16 -9.09 -1.06
CA LEU A 44 -9.83 -8.14 -1.94
C LEU A 44 -8.95 -6.92 -2.25
N LEU A 45 -8.30 -6.35 -1.23
CA LEU A 45 -7.39 -5.23 -1.41
C LEU A 45 -6.19 -5.60 -2.30
N SER A 46 -5.64 -6.82 -2.12
CA SER A 46 -4.54 -7.31 -2.96
C SER A 46 -4.97 -7.50 -4.42
N ILE A 47 -6.14 -8.08 -4.65
CA ILE A 47 -6.70 -8.26 -6.00
C ILE A 47 -6.94 -6.90 -6.66
N LEU A 48 -7.58 -5.97 -5.96
CA LEU A 48 -7.82 -4.63 -6.49
C LEU A 48 -6.52 -3.89 -6.79
N HIS A 49 -5.50 -4.03 -5.96
CA HIS A 49 -4.20 -3.41 -6.20
C HIS A 49 -3.54 -3.94 -7.47
N VAL A 50 -3.55 -5.26 -7.66
CA VAL A 50 -3.05 -5.92 -8.87
C VAL A 50 -3.85 -5.46 -10.08
N LEU A 51 -5.18 -5.52 -10.03
CA LEU A 51 -6.06 -5.06 -11.11
C LEU A 51 -5.82 -3.60 -11.46
N PHE A 52 -5.60 -2.73 -10.47
CA PHE A 52 -5.33 -1.31 -10.68
C PHE A 52 -4.01 -1.10 -11.45
N TYR A 53 -2.93 -1.75 -11.02
CA TYR A 53 -1.63 -1.69 -11.69
C TYR A 53 -1.72 -2.17 -13.15
N PHE A 54 -2.35 -3.33 -13.37
CA PHE A 54 -2.46 -3.92 -14.71
C PHE A 54 -3.41 -3.13 -15.61
N SER A 55 -4.51 -2.59 -15.09
CA SER A 55 -5.42 -1.74 -15.86
C SER A 55 -4.74 -0.43 -16.26
N ALA A 56 -3.96 0.18 -15.36
CA ALA A 56 -3.26 1.42 -15.65
C ALA A 56 -2.21 1.25 -16.77
N ILE A 57 -1.37 0.22 -16.68
CA ILE A 57 -0.35 -0.02 -17.72
C ILE A 57 -1.01 -0.48 -19.03
N PHE A 58 -2.10 -1.24 -18.97
CA PHE A 58 -2.86 -1.61 -20.16
C PHE A 58 -3.41 -0.38 -20.88
N GLU A 59 -4.04 0.53 -20.13
CA GLU A 59 -4.57 1.80 -20.63
C GLU A 59 -3.47 2.65 -21.28
N ALA A 60 -2.30 2.75 -20.63
CA ALA A 60 -1.13 3.43 -21.18
C ALA A 60 -0.69 2.89 -22.55
N ASN A 61 -0.64 1.57 -22.68
CA ASN A 61 -0.18 0.92 -23.91
C ASN A 61 -1.26 0.93 -25.00
N TYR A 62 -2.54 0.83 -24.64
CA TYR A 62 -3.66 0.84 -25.57
C TYR A 62 -3.85 2.20 -26.26
N PHE A 63 -3.79 3.29 -25.49
CA PHE A 63 -3.86 4.67 -26.02
C PHE A 63 -2.49 5.21 -26.47
N PHE A 64 -1.50 4.34 -26.46
CA PHE A 64 -0.11 4.61 -26.76
C PHE A 64 0.59 5.60 -25.81
N TYR A 65 0.04 6.69 -25.28
CA TYR A 65 0.67 7.64 -24.32
C TYR A 65 2.21 7.72 -24.16
N THR A 66 2.78 8.84 -24.63
CA THR A 66 4.18 9.22 -24.45
C THR A 66 4.43 9.87 -23.09
N TRP A 67 5.69 9.89 -22.67
CA TRP A 67 6.11 10.61 -21.48
C TRP A 67 5.87 12.13 -21.63
N ASP A 68 5.25 12.74 -20.62
CA ASP A 68 5.02 14.18 -20.55
C ASP A 68 5.21 14.73 -19.12
N SER A 69 4.77 15.98 -18.89
CA SER A 69 4.80 16.62 -17.58
C SER A 69 3.92 15.91 -16.54
N PHE A 70 2.80 15.30 -16.93
CA PHE A 70 1.96 14.51 -16.02
C PHE A 70 2.65 13.21 -15.63
N SER A 71 3.31 12.52 -16.58
CA SER A 71 4.12 11.34 -16.27
C SER A 71 5.26 11.68 -15.31
N SER A 72 5.89 12.84 -15.50
CA SER A 72 6.96 13.34 -14.63
C SER A 72 6.44 13.61 -13.21
N LEU A 73 5.26 14.21 -13.08
CA LEU A 73 4.60 14.42 -11.79
C LEU A 73 4.25 13.08 -11.14
N GLY A 74 3.69 12.13 -11.89
CA GLY A 74 3.38 10.79 -11.42
C GLY A 74 4.60 10.06 -10.89
N PHE A 75 5.72 10.14 -11.60
CA PHE A 75 7.01 9.60 -11.15
C PHE A 75 7.47 10.19 -9.82
N ILE A 76 7.43 11.51 -9.65
CA ILE A 76 7.83 12.18 -8.40
C ILE A 76 6.93 11.73 -7.25
N ILE A 77 5.61 11.68 -7.46
CA ILE A 77 4.67 11.22 -6.45
C ILE A 77 4.95 9.77 -6.05
N MET A 78 5.17 8.87 -7.02
CA MET A 78 5.53 7.49 -6.74
C MET A 78 6.84 7.39 -5.96
N LEU A 79 7.85 8.16 -6.33
CA LEU A 79 9.14 8.18 -5.64
C LEU A 79 8.97 8.54 -4.16
N LEU A 80 8.19 9.60 -3.88
CA LEU A 80 7.87 10.01 -2.50
C LEU A 80 7.07 8.94 -1.75
N ALA A 81 6.10 8.28 -2.39
CA ALA A 81 5.34 7.18 -1.80
C ALA A 81 6.25 6.02 -1.37
N TYR A 82 7.21 5.62 -2.22
CA TYR A 82 8.14 4.55 -1.90
C TYR A 82 9.14 4.94 -0.81
N ILE A 83 9.62 6.18 -0.79
CA ILE A 83 10.45 6.69 0.32
C ILE A 83 9.66 6.59 1.64
N ALA A 84 8.40 7.04 1.65
CA ALA A 84 7.55 6.92 2.82
C ALA A 84 7.28 5.46 3.21
N LEU A 85 7.10 4.56 2.24
CA LEU A 85 6.95 3.13 2.48
C LEU A 85 8.14 2.56 3.24
N PHE A 86 9.36 2.78 2.74
CA PHE A 86 10.55 2.24 3.39
C PHE A 86 10.82 2.89 4.75
N TRP A 87 10.43 4.16 4.93
CA TRP A 87 10.46 4.79 6.24
C TRP A 87 9.51 4.09 7.22
N VAL A 88 8.27 3.81 6.82
CA VAL A 88 7.29 3.06 7.61
C VAL A 88 7.78 1.64 7.91
N ILE A 89 8.32 0.93 6.91
CA ILE A 89 8.92 -0.40 7.09
C ILE A 89 10.05 -0.33 8.12
N SER A 90 10.91 0.69 8.07
CA SER A 90 12.00 0.86 9.04
C SER A 90 11.51 1.15 10.46
N GLN A 91 10.38 1.84 10.63
CA GLN A 91 9.80 2.11 11.94
C GLN A 91 9.13 0.86 12.54
N LEU A 92 8.38 0.12 11.73
CA LEU A 92 7.65 -1.09 12.17
C LEU A 92 8.54 -2.34 12.20
N LYS A 93 9.60 -2.41 11.39
CA LYS A 93 10.53 -3.54 11.31
C LYS A 93 9.80 -4.87 11.09
N GLU A 94 9.90 -5.80 12.04
CA GLU A 94 9.41 -7.18 11.93
C GLU A 94 7.89 -7.30 12.05
N ILE A 95 7.22 -6.29 12.61
CA ILE A 95 5.75 -6.28 12.71
C ILE A 95 5.08 -5.74 11.43
N TRP A 96 5.84 -5.16 10.49
CA TRP A 96 5.28 -4.67 9.25
C TRP A 96 4.83 -5.82 8.35
N THR A 97 3.52 -5.85 8.06
CA THR A 97 2.93 -6.78 7.08
C THR A 97 1.81 -6.09 6.32
N VAL A 98 1.55 -6.53 5.09
CA VAL A 98 0.44 -6.04 4.26
C VAL A 98 -0.92 -6.53 4.79
N LYS A 99 -0.95 -7.76 5.30
CA LYS A 99 -2.13 -8.39 5.93
C LYS A 99 -2.24 -7.95 7.39
N LEU A 100 -3.45 -7.93 7.95
CA LEU A 100 -3.65 -7.59 9.37
C LEU A 100 -3.28 -8.79 10.24
N TYR A 101 -2.11 -8.73 10.90
CA TYR A 101 -1.71 -9.69 11.92
C TYR A 101 -1.58 -8.99 13.27
N ILE A 102 -2.16 -9.60 14.30
CA ILE A 102 -2.06 -9.10 15.67
C ILE A 102 -1.49 -10.20 16.54
N LEU A 103 -0.40 -9.86 17.23
CA LEU A 103 0.26 -10.72 18.20
C LEU A 103 -0.52 -10.71 19.52
N PRO A 104 -0.50 -11.80 20.30
CA PRO A 104 -1.08 -11.81 21.64
C PRO A 104 -0.50 -10.70 22.55
N ASN A 105 0.80 -10.44 22.44
CA ASN A 105 1.52 -9.37 23.15
C ASN A 105 1.92 -8.23 22.19
N HIS A 106 1.01 -7.78 21.33
CA HIS A 106 1.32 -6.80 20.30
C HIS A 106 1.77 -5.46 20.90
N LYS A 107 3.03 -5.07 20.63
CA LYS A 107 3.56 -3.77 21.05
C LYS A 107 3.16 -2.72 20.03
N ILE A 108 2.38 -1.73 20.48
CA ILE A 108 2.00 -0.59 19.64
C ILE A 108 3.23 0.31 19.46
N ASN A 109 3.55 0.63 18.21
CA ASN A 109 4.60 1.59 17.91
C ASN A 109 4.10 3.02 18.15
N THR A 110 4.71 3.73 19.09
CA THR A 110 4.38 5.11 19.47
C THR A 110 5.40 6.14 18.94
N SER A 111 6.18 5.78 17.92
CA SER A 111 7.09 6.73 17.25
C SER A 111 6.33 7.94 16.70
N ILE A 112 7.05 9.04 16.49
CA ILE A 112 6.49 10.34 16.05
C ILE A 112 5.58 10.19 14.83
N LEU A 113 6.00 9.36 13.86
CA LEU A 113 5.22 9.10 12.64
C LEU A 113 3.80 8.56 12.94
N PHE A 114 3.70 7.62 13.88
CA PHE A 114 2.44 6.99 14.28
C PHE A 114 1.65 7.85 15.29
N ARG A 115 2.28 8.83 15.94
CA ARG A 115 1.59 9.83 16.78
C ARG A 115 0.91 10.91 15.94
N THR A 116 1.54 11.32 14.82
CA THR A 116 1.00 12.37 13.95
C THR A 116 -0.02 11.83 12.94
N ILE A 117 0.23 10.64 12.39
CA ILE A 117 -0.64 10.02 11.37
C ILE A 117 -1.05 8.63 11.86
N LYS A 118 -2.36 8.40 12.00
CA LYS A 118 -2.90 7.13 12.51
C LYS A 118 -2.46 5.93 11.67
N HIS A 119 -2.48 6.08 10.35
CA HIS A 119 -2.18 4.99 9.41
C HIS A 119 -1.23 5.43 8.30
N PRO A 120 0.07 5.65 8.60
CA PRO A 120 1.00 6.29 7.68
C PRO A 120 1.20 5.49 6.39
N ASN A 121 1.11 4.15 6.45
CA ASN A 121 1.24 3.31 5.26
C ASN A 121 0.13 3.57 4.22
N TYR A 122 -1.11 3.81 4.67
CA TYR A 122 -2.22 4.03 3.75
C TYR A 122 -2.18 5.45 3.17
N PHE A 123 -1.95 6.46 4.00
CA PHE A 123 -2.00 7.86 3.58
C PHE A 123 -0.74 8.37 2.90
N LEU A 124 0.45 7.94 3.33
CA LEU A 124 1.72 8.43 2.78
C LEU A 124 2.28 7.57 1.66
N ASN A 125 1.85 6.31 1.55
CA ASN A 125 2.35 5.40 0.52
C ASN A 125 1.23 4.94 -0.41
N ILE A 126 0.22 4.19 0.06
CA ILE A 126 -0.76 3.55 -0.85
C ILE A 126 -1.55 4.58 -1.68
N LEU A 127 -2.10 5.63 -1.06
CA LEU A 127 -2.86 6.64 -1.82
C LEU A 127 -1.99 7.40 -2.82
N PRO A 128 -0.84 7.98 -2.44
CA PRO A 128 0.00 8.68 -3.41
C PRO A 128 0.56 7.74 -4.48
N GLU A 129 0.87 6.48 -4.15
CA GLU A 129 1.29 5.48 -5.14
C GLU A 129 0.23 5.25 -6.22
N LEU A 130 -1.04 5.05 -5.85
CA LEU A 130 -2.12 4.84 -6.83
C LEU A 130 -2.32 6.06 -7.72
N ILE A 131 -2.29 7.25 -7.12
CA ILE A 131 -2.36 8.52 -7.86
C ILE A 131 -1.14 8.65 -8.80
N GLY A 132 0.05 8.33 -8.30
CA GLY A 132 1.29 8.37 -9.05
C GLY A 132 1.27 7.43 -10.26
N VAL A 133 0.76 6.20 -10.10
CA VAL A 133 0.59 5.23 -11.20
C VAL A 133 -0.39 5.77 -12.25
N VAL A 134 -1.53 6.35 -11.82
CA VAL A 134 -2.51 6.95 -12.74
C VAL A 134 -1.87 8.07 -13.56
N PHE A 135 -1.13 8.96 -12.91
CA PHE A 135 -0.48 10.09 -13.59
C PHE A 135 0.68 9.63 -14.48
N LEU A 136 1.43 8.61 -14.04
CA LEU A 136 2.50 8.00 -14.83
C LEU A 136 1.97 7.39 -16.14
N CYS A 137 0.81 6.75 -16.08
CA CYS A 137 0.20 5.96 -17.16
C CYS A 137 -0.94 6.67 -17.91
N HIS A 138 -1.30 7.90 -17.51
CA HIS A 138 -2.52 8.62 -17.93
C HIS A 138 -3.78 7.76 -17.82
N ALA A 139 -3.86 6.95 -16.77
CA ALA A 139 -4.88 5.93 -16.60
C ALA A 139 -6.18 6.49 -15.99
N TRP A 140 -6.84 7.41 -16.70
CA TRP A 140 -8.01 8.13 -16.20
C TRP A 140 -9.22 7.22 -16.04
N ASN A 141 -9.41 6.23 -16.91
CA ASN A 141 -10.50 5.26 -16.75
C ASN A 141 -10.25 4.40 -15.51
N THR A 142 -9.02 3.94 -15.32
CA THR A 142 -8.61 3.21 -14.11
C THR A 142 -8.89 4.04 -12.84
N LEU A 143 -8.58 5.34 -12.87
CA LEU A 143 -8.89 6.25 -11.76
C LEU A 143 -10.40 6.35 -11.52
N ILE A 144 -11.22 6.52 -12.54
CA ILE A 144 -12.66 6.74 -12.36
C ILE A 144 -13.36 5.48 -11.85
N TYR A 145 -13.01 4.30 -12.37
CA TYR A 145 -13.73 3.06 -12.07
C TYR A 145 -13.14 2.25 -10.91
N LEU A 146 -11.81 2.09 -10.85
CA LEU A 146 -11.17 1.23 -9.85
C LEU A 146 -10.78 1.97 -8.57
N PHE A 147 -10.44 3.26 -8.65
CA PHE A 147 -10.01 4.02 -7.46
C PHE A 147 -11.11 4.14 -6.39
N PRO A 148 -12.39 4.47 -6.71
CA PRO A 148 -13.44 4.55 -5.69
C PRO A 148 -13.68 3.20 -5.01
N LEU A 149 -13.65 2.11 -5.77
CA LEU A 149 -13.77 0.75 -5.25
C LEU A 149 -12.59 0.42 -4.31
N TYR A 150 -11.37 0.80 -4.71
CA TYR A 150 -10.19 0.64 -3.88
C TYR A 150 -10.33 1.42 -2.55
N LEU A 151 -10.75 2.68 -2.61
CA LEU A 151 -10.97 3.52 -1.44
C LEU A 151 -11.98 2.91 -0.47
N LEU A 152 -13.09 2.36 -0.98
CA LEU A 152 -14.10 1.71 -0.16
C LEU A 152 -13.49 0.53 0.62
N VAL A 153 -12.77 -0.36 -0.07
CA VAL A 153 -12.13 -1.54 0.54
C VAL A 153 -11.05 -1.13 1.54
N LEU A 154 -10.30 -0.06 1.25
CA LEU A 154 -9.31 0.53 2.13
C LEU A 154 -9.95 1.14 3.39
N CYS A 155 -11.07 1.86 3.26
CA CYS A 155 -11.80 2.40 4.40
C CYS A 155 -12.34 1.29 5.32
N ILE A 156 -12.88 0.20 4.74
CA ILE A 156 -13.27 -0.98 5.51
C ILE A 156 -12.05 -1.58 6.23
N ARG A 157 -10.89 -1.61 5.58
CA ARG A 157 -9.63 -2.13 6.15
C ARG A 157 -9.19 -1.30 7.36
N ILE A 158 -9.23 0.02 7.24
CA ILE A 158 -8.90 0.96 8.32
C ILE A 158 -9.87 0.78 9.48
N TYR A 159 -11.17 0.71 9.21
CA TYR A 159 -12.17 0.49 10.26
C TYR A 159 -11.97 -0.83 11.00
N GLN A 160 -11.66 -1.91 10.28
CA GLN A 160 -11.34 -3.21 10.88
C GLN A 160 -10.09 -3.12 11.76
N GLU A 161 -9.05 -2.44 11.29
CA GLU A 161 -7.81 -2.24 12.05
C GLU A 161 -8.05 -1.45 13.33
N GLU A 162 -8.73 -0.31 13.25
CA GLU A 162 -9.06 0.50 14.42
C GLU A 162 -9.93 -0.26 15.43
N LYS A 163 -10.90 -1.05 14.96
CA LYS A 163 -11.75 -1.86 15.84
C LYS A 163 -10.94 -2.91 16.62
N VAL A 164 -9.96 -3.56 15.99
CA VAL A 164 -9.15 -4.58 16.67
C VAL A 164 -8.04 -3.96 17.51
N MET A 165 -7.53 -2.78 17.15
CA MET A 165 -6.52 -2.08 17.95
C MET A 165 -7.10 -1.35 19.16
N LYS A 166 -8.37 -0.93 19.14
CA LYS A 166 -8.99 -0.16 20.24
C LYS A 166 -8.84 -0.80 21.63
N PRO A 167 -9.04 -2.13 21.83
CA PRO A 167 -8.80 -2.77 23.12
C PRO A 167 -7.33 -2.76 23.56
N LEU A 168 -6.38 -2.84 22.62
CA LEU A 168 -4.94 -2.83 22.91
C LEU A 168 -4.47 -1.46 23.41
N PHE A 169 -5.02 -0.37 22.86
CA PHE A 169 -4.73 0.99 23.35
C PHE A 169 -5.27 1.22 24.77
N ASN A 170 -6.44 0.66 25.10
CA ASN A 170 -7.04 0.78 26.44
C ASN A 170 -6.25 0.03 27.53
N GLN A 171 -5.38 -0.90 27.17
CA GLN A 171 -4.50 -1.62 28.12
C GLN A 171 -3.21 -0.85 28.46
N LEU A 172 -2.91 0.23 27.72
CA LEU A 172 -1.72 1.06 27.91
C LEU A 172 -2.00 2.32 28.75
N ASN A 173 -3.27 2.62 29.03
CA ASN A 173 -3.74 3.69 29.92
C ASN A 173 -4.27 3.09 31.23
#